data_AF-A0AA51DWS9-F1
#
_entry.id   AF-A0AA51DWS9-F1
#
_cell.length_a   1.000
_cell.length_b   1.000
_cell.length_c   1.000
_cell.angle_alpha   90.00
_cell.angle_beta   90.00
_cell.angle_gamma   90.00
#
_symmetry.space_group_name_H-M   'P 1'
#
loop_
_entity.id
_entity.type
_entity.pdbx_description
1 polymer ?
#
loop_
_entity_poly.entity_id
_entity_poly.type
_entity_poly.pdbx_seq_one_letter_code
_entity_poly.pdbx_strand_id
1 'polypeptide(L)'
;MSSKIINHKNYTEFREVYQLKLPLELDGLVPDNDSVRLLSRILEELNYDKLYQAYSAKGRNPAVDPKTMFKILVYAYSQDLYSTHQIENACRRDINFMWLLAGQKAPDHSTIARFRQKYLSECMEDLFYQFIQKLHEICEIPLKNVFIDGTKIEANANKYTFVWKKVICKNESKMHLKVQKLFTSVCQSYLTDCSFDKKSPLDSMTKLKDFLELKKQEEGIEFIHGIGKRKTQLQRWYDTLLKYIIRQKSYDYSNKQLDNRNSYSKTDPDATFMHMKEDSSSLQISSIASAKG
;
A
#
# COMPACT_ATOMS: atom_id res chain seq x y z
N MET A 1 29.95 -3.66 -46.43
CA MET A 1 30.27 -2.72 -45.35
C MET A 1 30.24 -3.49 -44.04
N SER A 2 31.41 -3.79 -43.46
CA SER A 2 31.50 -4.55 -42.21
C SER A 2 31.11 -3.65 -41.05
N SER A 3 29.99 -3.92 -40.40
CA SER A 3 29.58 -3.26 -39.16
C SER A 3 30.58 -3.67 -38.07
N LYS A 4 31.53 -2.78 -37.76
CA LYS A 4 32.40 -2.94 -36.59
C LYS A 4 31.53 -2.96 -35.34
N ILE A 5 31.32 -4.14 -34.78
CA ILE A 5 30.68 -4.33 -33.49
C ILE A 5 31.61 -3.70 -32.44
N ILE A 6 31.12 -2.69 -31.73
CA ILE A 6 31.88 -2.00 -30.67
C ILE A 6 31.91 -2.92 -29.45
N ASN A 7 32.99 -3.70 -29.31
CA ASN A 7 33.18 -4.65 -28.20
C ASN A 7 33.88 -4.03 -26.96
N HIS A 8 34.28 -2.76 -27.03
CA HIS A 8 34.94 -2.07 -25.91
C HIS A 8 33.92 -1.26 -25.09
N LYS A 9 33.83 -1.57 -23.78
CA LYS A 9 32.99 -0.82 -22.81
C LYS A 9 33.59 0.52 -22.39
N ASN A 10 34.88 0.74 -22.68
CA ASN A 10 35.56 1.98 -22.32
C ASN A 10 35.48 2.99 -23.48
N TYR A 11 34.39 3.74 -23.50
CA TYR A 11 34.12 4.76 -24.53
C TYR A 11 35.07 5.97 -24.48
N THR A 12 36.03 6.00 -23.55
CA THR A 12 37.04 7.08 -23.49
C THR A 12 38.26 6.82 -24.38
N GLU A 13 38.39 5.61 -24.95
CA GLU A 13 39.52 5.20 -25.81
C GLU A 13 39.52 5.89 -27.18
N PHE A 14 38.36 6.37 -27.66
CA PHE A 14 38.21 7.11 -28.92
C PHE A 14 38.08 8.62 -28.72
N ARG A 15 38.68 9.17 -27.65
CA ARG A 15 38.73 10.62 -27.48
C ARG A 15 39.69 11.23 -28.51
N GLU A 16 39.17 12.11 -29.36
CA GLU A 16 40.01 13.15 -29.97
C GLU A 16 40.79 13.87 -28.86
N VAL A 17 41.94 14.47 -29.16
CA VAL A 17 42.79 15.10 -28.14
C VAL A 17 42.06 16.33 -27.57
N TYR A 18 41.22 16.11 -26.55
CA TYR A 18 40.55 17.16 -25.83
C TYR A 18 41.56 17.81 -24.88
N GLN A 19 41.77 19.12 -25.03
CA GLN A 19 42.51 19.89 -24.03
C GLN A 19 41.79 19.76 -22.69
N LEU A 20 42.47 19.17 -21.70
CA LEU A 20 41.97 19.09 -20.34
C LEU A 20 41.78 20.53 -19.82
N LYS A 21 40.53 20.91 -19.62
CA LYS A 21 40.18 22.15 -18.92
C LYS A 21 40.00 21.81 -17.45
N LEU A 22 40.62 22.58 -16.57
CA LEU A 22 40.30 22.53 -15.14
C LEU A 22 38.79 22.77 -15.00
N PRO A 23 38.05 21.92 -14.27
CA PRO A 23 36.66 22.20 -13.99
C PRO A 23 36.63 23.44 -13.09
N LEU A 24 36.33 24.60 -13.71
CA LEU A 24 35.96 25.80 -12.99
C LEU A 24 34.68 25.50 -12.20
N GLU A 25 34.52 26.17 -11.07
CA GLU A 25 33.29 26.09 -10.27
C GLU A 25 32.06 26.25 -11.17
N LEU A 26 31.05 25.41 -10.96
CA LEU A 26 29.81 25.42 -11.75
C LEU A 26 29.06 26.75 -11.64
N ASP A 27 29.47 27.61 -10.72
CA ASP A 27 28.90 28.93 -10.51
C ASP A 27 28.93 29.78 -11.79
N GLY A 28 29.99 29.70 -12.60
CA GLY A 28 30.05 30.44 -13.87
C GLY A 28 29.15 29.89 -14.99
N LEU A 29 28.53 28.72 -14.80
CA LEU A 29 27.70 28.07 -15.81
C LEU A 29 26.19 28.24 -15.57
N VAL A 30 25.80 28.54 -14.32
CA VAL A 30 24.41 28.79 -13.95
C VAL A 30 24.14 30.29 -14.05
N PRO A 31 23.22 30.76 -14.91
CA PRO A 31 22.90 32.17 -15.05
C PRO A 31 22.55 32.85 -13.72
N ASP A 32 22.89 34.12 -13.56
CA ASP A 32 22.64 34.88 -12.32
C ASP A 32 21.14 34.97 -11.96
N ASN A 33 20.28 34.99 -12.99
CA ASN A 33 18.82 35.06 -12.85
C ASN A 33 18.12 33.68 -12.87
N ASP A 34 18.87 32.59 -12.73
CA ASP A 34 18.28 31.24 -12.72
C ASP A 34 17.44 31.01 -11.45
N SER A 35 16.33 30.27 -11.59
CA SER A 35 15.42 29.95 -10.49
C SER A 35 16.09 29.18 -9.36
N VAL A 36 17.13 28.39 -9.66
CA VAL A 36 17.89 27.63 -8.66
C VAL A 36 18.61 28.55 -7.68
N ARG A 37 19.12 29.71 -8.15
CA ARG A 37 19.82 30.69 -7.32
C ARG A 37 18.86 31.40 -6.38
N LEU A 38 17.73 31.85 -6.93
CA LEU A 38 16.67 32.50 -6.15
C LEU A 38 16.17 31.58 -5.04
N LEU A 39 15.85 30.33 -5.40
CA LEU A 39 15.38 29.32 -4.44
C LEU A 39 16.45 29.01 -3.39
N SER A 40 17.71 28.81 -3.79
CA SER A 40 18.80 28.56 -2.85
C SER A 40 18.97 29.70 -1.84
N ARG A 41 18.87 30.96 -2.30
CA ARG A 41 18.95 32.15 -1.45
C ARG A 41 17.82 32.23 -0.43
N ILE A 42 16.56 32.05 -0.86
CA ILE A 42 15.42 32.09 0.06
C ILE A 42 15.52 30.95 1.09
N LEU A 43 15.88 29.74 0.63
CA LEU A 43 16.05 28.59 1.51
C LEU A 43 17.26 28.73 2.44
N GLU A 44 18.22 29.61 2.17
CA GLU A 44 19.36 29.81 3.05
C GLU A 44 19.01 30.47 4.38
N GLU A 45 17.98 31.29 4.38
CA GLU A 45 17.51 32.07 5.53
C GLU A 45 16.60 31.28 6.49
N LEU A 46 16.20 30.06 6.11
CA LEU A 46 15.37 29.22 6.97
C LEU A 46 16.18 28.65 8.13
N ASN A 47 15.50 28.42 9.26
CA ASN A 47 16.05 27.71 10.42
C ASN A 47 15.87 26.19 10.25
N TYR A 48 17.00 25.48 10.20
CA TYR A 48 17.08 24.02 10.04
C TYR A 48 17.36 23.26 11.35
N ASP A 49 17.34 23.90 12.51
CA ASP A 49 17.70 23.30 13.80
C ASP A 49 16.91 22.00 14.07
N LYS A 50 15.59 22.03 13.82
CA LYS A 50 14.72 20.85 13.94
C LYS A 50 15.12 19.73 12.97
N LEU A 51 15.50 20.08 11.74
CA LEU A 51 15.96 19.11 10.76
C LEU A 51 17.28 18.46 11.21
N TYR A 52 18.22 19.24 11.73
CA TYR A 52 19.48 18.71 12.25
C TYR A 52 19.28 17.83 13.50
N GLN A 53 18.32 18.16 14.37
CA GLN A 53 17.96 17.34 15.53
C GLN A 53 17.38 15.96 15.16
N ALA A 54 16.73 15.85 14.00
CA ALA A 54 16.22 14.56 13.49
C ALA A 54 17.34 13.58 13.11
N TYR A 55 18.57 14.08 12.93
CA TYR A 55 19.75 13.25 12.71
C TYR A 55 20.38 12.84 14.04
N SER A 56 20.84 11.60 14.11
CA SER A 56 21.57 11.11 15.28
C SER A 56 22.90 11.84 15.44
N ALA A 57 23.14 12.42 16.61
CA ALA A 57 24.45 12.96 17.01
C ALA A 57 25.55 11.89 17.10
N LYS A 58 25.14 10.60 17.22
CA LYS A 58 26.05 9.44 17.24
C LYS A 58 25.82 8.61 15.98
N GLY A 59 26.75 8.65 15.03
CA GLY A 59 26.62 7.91 13.77
C GLY A 59 27.56 8.40 12.68
N ARG A 60 27.39 7.84 11.48
CA ARG A 60 28.10 8.32 10.29
C ARG A 60 27.47 9.63 9.83
N ASN A 61 28.31 10.63 9.60
CA ASN A 61 27.85 11.89 9.01
C ASN A 61 27.15 11.63 7.68
N PRO A 62 26.05 12.34 7.40
CA PRO A 62 25.33 12.17 6.14
C PRO A 62 26.26 12.53 4.97
N ALA A 63 26.10 11.81 3.85
CA ALA A 63 26.93 12.00 2.66
C ALA A 63 26.68 13.36 1.98
N VAL A 64 25.49 13.92 2.20
CA VAL A 64 25.06 15.23 1.74
C VAL A 64 24.48 15.95 2.94
N ASP A 65 24.79 17.23 3.10
CA ASP A 65 24.30 18.03 4.21
C ASP A 65 22.75 18.10 4.20
N PRO A 66 22.07 17.98 5.37
CA PRO A 66 20.60 18.02 5.44
C PRO A 66 19.96 19.26 4.81
N LYS A 67 20.57 20.44 4.95
CA LYS A 67 20.09 21.68 4.31
C LYS A 67 20.19 21.56 2.79
N THR A 68 21.31 21.07 2.28
CA THR A 68 21.48 20.81 0.83
C THR A 68 20.47 19.79 0.31
N MET A 69 20.22 18.71 1.07
CA MET A 69 19.21 17.71 0.70
C MET A 69 17.81 18.30 0.62
N PHE A 70 17.46 19.19 1.54
CA PHE A 70 16.18 19.90 1.49
C PHE A 70 16.08 20.82 0.27
N LYS A 71 17.12 21.62 -0.02
CA LYS A 71 17.17 22.47 -1.22
C LYS A 71 16.94 21.66 -2.51
N ILE A 72 17.60 20.50 -2.63
CA ILE A 72 17.43 19.59 -3.78
C ILE A 72 15.98 19.14 -3.93
N LEU A 73 15.31 18.78 -2.82
CA LEU A 73 13.93 18.31 -2.86
C LEU A 73 12.95 19.43 -3.25
N VAL A 74 13.10 20.62 -2.68
CA VAL A 74 12.24 21.76 -3.01
C VAL A 74 12.43 22.15 -4.47
N TYR A 75 13.68 22.19 -4.95
CA TYR A 75 13.97 22.47 -6.36
C TYR A 75 13.43 21.38 -7.29
N ALA A 76 13.58 20.10 -6.94
CA ALA A 76 13.01 19.00 -7.72
C ALA A 76 11.48 19.14 -7.89
N TYR A 77 10.77 19.45 -6.81
CA TYR A 77 9.32 19.60 -6.85
C TYR A 77 8.86 20.84 -7.62
N SER A 78 9.67 21.91 -7.66
CA SER A 78 9.38 23.07 -8.51
C SER A 78 9.58 22.79 -10.00
N GLN A 79 10.31 21.71 -10.34
CA GLN A 79 10.51 21.23 -11.72
C GLN A 79 9.66 19.99 -12.04
N ASP A 80 8.61 19.71 -11.27
CA ASP A 80 7.73 18.54 -11.43
C ASP A 80 8.43 17.16 -11.33
N LEU A 81 9.59 17.10 -10.65
CA LEU A 81 10.35 15.87 -10.43
C LEU A 81 10.04 15.26 -9.06
N TYR A 82 9.11 14.30 -9.03
CA TYR A 82 8.65 13.69 -7.77
C TYR A 82 9.26 12.30 -7.47
N SER A 83 9.72 11.58 -8.49
CA SER A 83 10.30 10.25 -8.32
C SER A 83 11.71 10.34 -7.75
N THR A 84 12.02 9.56 -6.72
CA THR A 84 13.35 9.52 -6.10
C THR A 84 14.45 9.13 -7.09
N HIS A 85 14.15 8.26 -8.05
CA HIS A 85 15.07 7.92 -9.13
C HIS A 85 15.25 9.05 -10.14
N GLN A 86 14.20 9.81 -10.46
CA GLN A 86 14.32 10.98 -11.33
C GLN A 86 15.20 12.05 -10.67
N ILE A 87 15.01 12.29 -9.38
CA ILE A 87 15.81 13.24 -8.59
C ILE A 87 17.28 12.79 -8.53
N GLU A 88 17.54 11.51 -8.26
CA GLU A 88 18.90 10.95 -8.30
C GLU A 88 19.56 11.17 -9.67
N ASN A 89 18.82 10.95 -10.76
CA ASN A 89 19.34 11.10 -12.11
C ASN A 89 19.59 12.58 -12.45
N ALA A 90 18.72 13.49 -12.01
CA ALA A 90 18.90 14.93 -12.12
C ALA A 90 20.16 15.39 -11.37
N CYS A 91 20.36 14.96 -10.12
CA CYS A 91 21.58 15.21 -9.35
C CYS A 91 22.88 14.76 -10.03
N ARG A 92 22.82 13.80 -10.97
CA ARG A 92 23.98 13.30 -11.73
C ARG A 92 24.18 13.95 -13.09
N ARG A 93 23.17 14.60 -13.65
CA ARG A 93 23.18 15.01 -15.06
C ARG A 93 22.84 16.48 -15.27
N ASP A 94 22.04 17.05 -14.39
CA ASP A 94 21.54 18.41 -14.49
C ASP A 94 22.45 19.38 -13.74
N ILE A 95 22.83 20.47 -14.41
CA ILE A 95 23.80 21.44 -13.91
C ILE A 95 23.30 22.20 -12.69
N ASN A 96 21.99 22.47 -12.60
CA ASN A 96 21.39 23.21 -11.50
C ASN A 96 21.41 22.37 -10.22
N PHE A 97 21.15 21.06 -10.33
CA PHE A 97 21.29 20.13 -9.21
C PHE A 97 22.74 19.90 -8.81
N MET A 98 23.66 19.82 -9.78
CA MET A 98 25.09 19.74 -9.49
C MET A 98 25.60 21.00 -8.78
N TRP A 99 25.11 22.17 -9.16
CA TRP A 99 25.43 23.44 -8.50
C TRP A 99 24.92 23.45 -7.05
N LEU A 100 23.68 23.01 -6.79
CA LEU A 100 23.15 22.85 -5.43
C LEU A 100 23.98 21.88 -4.57
N LEU A 101 24.52 20.82 -5.17
CA LEU A 101 25.39 19.86 -4.49
C LEU A 101 26.77 20.44 -4.13
N ALA A 102 27.18 21.56 -4.73
CA ALA A 102 28.46 22.22 -4.47
C ALA A 102 29.66 21.25 -4.47
N GLY A 103 29.69 20.32 -5.43
CA GLY A 103 30.76 19.32 -5.57
C GLY A 103 30.61 18.06 -4.69
N GLN A 104 29.57 17.98 -3.86
CA GLN A 104 29.24 16.75 -3.13
C GLN A 104 28.74 15.65 -4.08
N LYS A 105 28.94 14.39 -3.67
CA LYS A 105 28.48 13.24 -4.46
C LYS A 105 26.95 13.21 -4.50
N ALA A 106 26.39 13.04 -5.70
CA ALA A 106 24.96 12.89 -5.90
C ALA A 106 24.36 11.79 -4.99
N PRO A 107 23.29 12.09 -4.23
CA PRO A 107 22.67 11.12 -3.35
C PRO A 107 21.93 10.06 -4.15
N ASP A 108 21.96 8.82 -3.64
CA ASP A 108 21.21 7.70 -4.17
C ASP A 108 19.70 7.84 -3.88
N HIS A 109 18.82 7.27 -4.71
CA HIS A 109 17.36 7.29 -4.50
C HIS A 109 16.97 6.78 -3.10
N SER A 110 17.70 5.80 -2.57
CA SER A 110 17.48 5.25 -1.23
C SER A 110 17.75 6.28 -0.13
N THR A 111 18.76 7.13 -0.31
CA THR A 111 19.07 8.24 0.61
C THR A 111 17.99 9.32 0.55
N ILE A 112 17.54 9.66 -0.66
CA ILE A 112 16.46 10.64 -0.88
C ILE A 112 15.14 10.15 -0.27
N ALA A 113 14.80 8.87 -0.48
CA ALA A 113 13.59 8.25 0.09
C ALA A 113 13.63 8.26 1.62
N ARG A 114 14.77 7.87 2.21
CA ARG A 114 14.96 7.88 3.67
C ARG A 114 14.84 9.30 4.23
N PHE A 115 15.40 10.29 3.55
CA PHE A 115 15.29 11.69 3.96
C PHE A 115 13.84 12.13 4.06
N ARG A 116 13.06 11.89 3.00
CA ARG A 116 11.64 12.24 2.92
C ARG A 116 10.79 11.57 4.00
N GLN A 117 10.99 10.26 4.21
CA GLN A 117 10.13 9.48 5.09
C GLN A 117 10.46 9.63 6.57
N LYS A 118 11.74 9.81 6.90
CA LYS A 118 12.21 9.71 8.29
C LYS A 118 12.56 11.05 8.92
N TYR A 119 13.21 11.94 8.17
CA TYR A 119 13.73 13.18 8.73
C TYR A 119 12.82 14.37 8.39
N LEU A 120 12.36 14.44 7.14
CA LEU A 120 11.57 15.56 6.67
C LEU A 120 10.15 15.56 7.25
N SER A 121 9.56 14.39 7.52
CA SER A 121 8.16 14.28 7.99
C SER A 121 7.88 15.06 9.28
N GLU A 122 8.85 15.15 10.18
CA GLU A 122 8.67 15.80 11.49
C GLU A 122 8.90 17.32 11.44
N CYS A 123 9.68 17.82 10.45
CA CYS A 123 10.05 19.24 10.36
C CYS A 123 9.47 19.97 9.13
N MET A 124 8.83 19.24 8.20
CA MET A 124 8.31 19.82 6.95
C MET A 124 7.32 20.94 7.20
N GLU A 125 6.38 20.74 8.12
CA GLU A 125 5.35 21.74 8.42
C GLU A 125 5.95 23.04 8.96
N ASP A 126 6.95 22.91 9.85
CA ASP A 126 7.68 24.04 10.40
C ASP A 126 8.47 24.81 9.33
N LEU A 127 9.25 24.10 8.52
CA LEU A 127 10.00 24.71 7.41
C LEU A 127 9.07 25.37 6.38
N PHE A 128 7.90 24.79 6.15
CA PHE A 128 6.89 25.35 5.25
C PHE A 128 6.33 26.66 5.81
N TYR A 129 5.97 26.73 7.09
CA TYR A 129 5.50 27.97 7.70
C TYR A 129 6.56 29.06 7.69
N GLN A 130 7.83 28.72 7.98
CA GLN A 130 8.94 29.67 7.87
C GLN A 130 9.07 30.22 6.44
N PHE A 131 8.94 29.35 5.43
CA PHE A 131 8.99 29.76 4.02
C PHE A 131 7.83 30.71 3.65
N ILE A 132 6.59 30.40 4.05
CA ILE A 132 5.44 31.27 3.81
C ILE A 132 5.62 32.62 4.52
N GLN A 133 6.11 32.62 5.76
CA GLN A 133 6.39 33.84 6.50
C GLN A 133 7.44 34.70 5.77
N LYS A 134 8.48 34.09 5.22
CA LYS A 134 9.49 34.80 4.42
C LYS A 134 8.91 35.43 3.16
N LEU A 135 8.04 34.72 2.45
CA LEU A 135 7.35 35.27 1.28
C LEU A 135 6.42 36.43 1.65
N HIS A 136 5.80 36.38 2.82
CA HIS A 136 5.02 37.51 3.35
C HIS A 136 5.91 38.70 3.72
N GLU A 137 7.07 38.49 4.36
CA GLU A 137 8.04 39.54 4.69
C GLU A 137 8.54 40.28 3.44
N ILE A 138 8.75 39.56 2.34
CA ILE A 138 9.19 40.12 1.04
C ILE A 138 8.01 40.74 0.26
N CYS A 139 6.80 40.74 0.84
CA CYS A 139 5.56 41.27 0.24
C CYS A 139 5.10 40.55 -1.04
N GLU A 140 5.52 39.30 -1.25
CA GLU A 140 5.11 38.47 -2.40
C GLU A 140 3.74 37.82 -2.19
N ILE A 141 3.33 37.59 -0.93
CA ILE A 141 2.03 36.99 -0.60
C ILE A 141 1.22 37.95 0.26
N PRO A 142 0.13 38.54 -0.27
CA PRO A 142 -0.82 39.27 0.55
C PRO A 142 -1.68 38.27 1.34
N LEU A 143 -1.40 38.08 2.63
CA LEU A 143 -2.17 37.21 3.55
C LEU A 143 -3.59 37.72 3.86
N LYS A 144 -4.22 38.44 2.92
CA LYS A 144 -5.52 39.11 3.10
C LYS A 144 -6.70 38.16 2.86
N ASN A 145 -6.55 37.22 1.93
CA ASN A 145 -7.63 36.32 1.51
C ASN A 145 -7.19 34.87 1.72
N VAL A 146 -8.00 34.09 2.42
CA VAL A 146 -7.80 32.65 2.59
C VAL A 146 -8.79 31.92 1.69
N PHE A 147 -8.29 31.14 0.74
CA PHE A 147 -9.08 30.25 -0.09
C PHE A 147 -8.95 28.84 0.46
N ILE A 148 -10.06 28.24 0.89
CA ILE A 148 -10.11 26.85 1.34
C ILE A 148 -10.75 26.06 0.21
N ASP A 149 -9.93 25.37 -0.59
CA ASP A 149 -10.45 24.43 -1.58
C ASP A 149 -10.74 23.08 -0.93
N GLY A 150 -11.95 22.57 -1.13
CA GLY A 150 -12.41 21.33 -0.53
C GLY A 150 -11.94 20.14 -1.37
N THR A 151 -10.88 19.46 -0.95
CA THR A 151 -10.53 18.17 -1.56
C THR A 151 -11.55 17.10 -1.12
N LYS A 152 -12.39 16.65 -2.04
CA LYS A 152 -13.31 15.52 -1.81
C LYS A 152 -12.53 14.21 -1.83
N ILE A 153 -12.19 13.69 -0.66
CA ILE A 153 -11.60 12.36 -0.51
C ILE A 153 -12.74 11.34 -0.51
N GLU A 154 -12.66 10.31 -1.37
CA GLU A 154 -13.59 9.19 -1.31
C GLU A 154 -13.48 8.51 0.06
N ALA A 155 -14.61 8.32 0.74
CA ALA A 155 -14.63 7.56 1.98
C ALA A 155 -14.11 6.14 1.72
N ASN A 156 -13.35 5.57 2.66
CA ASN A 156 -12.92 4.17 2.64
C ASN A 156 -14.12 3.23 2.93
N ALA A 157 -15.16 3.35 2.12
CA ALA A 157 -16.36 2.53 2.14
C ALA A 157 -16.22 1.48 1.03
N ASN A 158 -16.00 0.23 1.42
CA ASN A 158 -16.00 -0.87 0.47
C ASN A 158 -17.37 -0.89 -0.25
N LYS A 159 -17.37 -0.73 -1.58
CA LYS A 159 -18.58 -0.72 -2.42
C LYS A 159 -19.38 -2.04 -2.34
N TYR A 160 -18.79 -3.11 -1.76
CA TYR A 160 -19.37 -4.45 -1.64
C TYR A 160 -19.63 -4.88 -0.19
N THR A 161 -20.27 -4.01 0.59
CA THR A 161 -20.72 -4.31 1.96
C THR A 161 -22.02 -5.11 2.01
N PHE A 162 -22.78 -5.19 0.92
CA PHE A 162 -24.06 -5.89 0.90
C PHE A 162 -23.91 -7.42 0.81
N VAL A 163 -24.91 -8.12 1.35
CA VAL A 163 -25.00 -9.57 1.37
C VAL A 163 -26.41 -9.99 0.91
N TRP A 164 -26.48 -10.90 -0.08
CA TRP A 164 -27.74 -11.32 -0.70
C TRP A 164 -28.15 -12.73 -0.29
N LYS A 165 -29.41 -12.91 0.12
CA LYS A 165 -29.97 -14.21 0.53
C LYS A 165 -29.81 -15.30 -0.53
N LYS A 166 -30.18 -15.00 -1.79
CA LYS A 166 -30.06 -15.94 -2.91
C LYS A 166 -28.62 -16.44 -3.13
N VAL A 167 -27.63 -15.57 -2.95
CA VAL A 167 -26.20 -15.91 -3.13
C VAL A 167 -25.71 -16.80 -1.98
N ILE A 168 -26.11 -16.48 -0.74
CA ILE A 168 -25.80 -17.32 0.43
C ILE A 168 -26.38 -18.71 0.26
N CYS A 169 -27.70 -18.84 0.06
CA CYS A 169 -28.36 -20.15 -0.04
C CYS A 169 -27.76 -21.02 -1.16
N LYS A 170 -27.46 -20.41 -2.32
CA LYS A 170 -26.80 -21.10 -3.44
C LYS A 170 -25.41 -21.59 -3.07
N ASN A 171 -24.59 -20.75 -2.44
CA ASN A 171 -23.21 -21.10 -2.08
C ASN A 171 -23.14 -22.07 -0.91
N GLU A 172 -24.06 -21.97 0.05
CA GLU A 172 -24.24 -22.88 1.17
C GLU A 172 -24.62 -24.28 0.68
N SER A 173 -25.64 -24.38 -0.18
CA SER A 173 -26.05 -25.67 -0.78
C SER A 173 -24.91 -26.33 -1.56
N LYS A 174 -24.14 -25.54 -2.33
CA LYS A 174 -22.94 -26.04 -3.03
C LYS A 174 -21.86 -26.51 -2.06
N MET A 175 -21.69 -25.84 -0.92
CA MET A 175 -20.74 -26.24 0.12
C MET A 175 -21.18 -27.56 0.76
N HIS A 176 -22.45 -27.73 1.10
CA HIS A 176 -22.99 -28.97 1.66
C HIS A 176 -22.73 -30.18 0.76
N LEU A 177 -22.84 -30.03 -0.56
CA LEU A 177 -22.47 -31.10 -1.51
C LEU A 177 -20.98 -31.46 -1.43
N LYS A 178 -20.10 -30.49 -1.23
CA LYS A 178 -18.65 -30.73 -1.06
C LYS A 178 -18.34 -31.37 0.29
N VAL A 179 -19.04 -30.96 1.35
CA VAL A 179 -18.93 -31.58 2.67
C VAL A 179 -19.37 -33.04 2.59
N GLN A 180 -20.50 -33.34 1.97
CA GLN A 180 -20.97 -34.71 1.79
C GLN A 180 -19.95 -35.59 1.06
N LYS A 181 -19.29 -35.07 0.00
CA LYS A 181 -18.18 -35.77 -0.68
C LYS A 181 -17.00 -36.03 0.25
N LEU A 182 -16.64 -35.04 1.09
CA LEU A 182 -15.56 -35.19 2.07
C LEU A 182 -15.89 -36.28 3.10
N PHE A 183 -17.13 -36.32 3.60
CA PHE A 183 -17.61 -37.40 4.46
C PHE A 183 -17.42 -38.75 3.78
N THR A 184 -17.94 -38.92 2.55
CA THR A 184 -17.77 -40.18 1.79
C THR A 184 -16.30 -40.60 1.67
N SER A 185 -15.40 -39.68 1.37
CA SER A 185 -13.96 -39.97 1.29
C SER A 185 -13.36 -40.42 2.63
N VAL A 186 -13.75 -39.79 3.73
CA VAL A 186 -13.26 -40.15 5.07
C VAL A 186 -13.83 -41.52 5.49
N CYS A 187 -15.14 -41.73 5.31
CA CYS A 187 -15.82 -42.98 5.63
C CYS A 187 -15.22 -44.17 4.84
N GLN A 188 -14.93 -43.98 3.55
CA GLN A 188 -14.25 -44.99 2.72
C GLN A 188 -12.82 -45.30 3.20
N SER A 189 -12.08 -44.28 3.64
CA SER A 189 -10.69 -44.47 4.07
C SER A 189 -10.56 -45.16 5.43
N TYR A 190 -11.52 -44.94 6.33
CA TYR A 190 -11.49 -45.46 7.70
C TYR A 190 -12.48 -46.60 7.95
N LEU A 191 -13.23 -47.03 6.92
CA LEU A 191 -14.28 -48.04 7.00
C LEU A 191 -15.29 -47.73 8.12
N THR A 192 -15.70 -46.46 8.21
CA THR A 192 -16.63 -45.96 9.23
C THR A 192 -17.94 -45.49 8.62
N ASP A 193 -19.04 -45.68 9.34
CA ASP A 193 -20.35 -45.16 8.95
C ASP A 193 -20.58 -43.75 9.51
N CYS A 194 -20.08 -42.77 8.75
CA CYS A 194 -20.31 -41.36 9.01
C CYS A 194 -21.28 -40.77 7.97
N SER A 195 -22.30 -40.04 8.42
CA SER A 195 -23.24 -39.36 7.53
C SER A 195 -23.30 -37.86 7.83
N PHE A 196 -23.50 -37.07 6.77
CA PHE A 196 -23.68 -35.63 6.88
C PHE A 196 -25.17 -35.30 6.86
N ASP A 197 -25.69 -34.80 7.98
CA ASP A 197 -27.07 -34.31 8.05
C ASP A 197 -27.14 -32.83 7.67
N LYS A 198 -27.94 -32.52 6.64
CA LYS A 198 -28.18 -31.16 6.16
C LYS A 198 -29.06 -30.35 7.12
N LYS A 199 -29.86 -30.99 7.98
CA LYS A 199 -30.70 -30.31 8.98
C LYS A 199 -29.88 -29.81 10.16
N SER A 200 -28.80 -30.52 10.49
CA SER A 200 -27.82 -30.10 11.50
C SER A 200 -26.38 -30.16 10.94
N PRO A 201 -26.01 -29.22 10.04
CA PRO A 201 -24.70 -29.25 9.37
C PRO A 201 -23.54 -29.08 10.35
N LEU A 202 -23.68 -28.16 11.31
CA LEU A 202 -22.61 -27.82 12.24
C LEU A 202 -22.26 -29.01 13.14
N ASP A 203 -23.29 -29.64 13.73
CA ASP A 203 -23.14 -30.81 14.60
C ASP A 203 -22.52 -32.01 13.86
N SER A 204 -22.98 -32.27 12.64
CA SER A 204 -22.40 -33.33 11.79
C SER A 204 -20.91 -33.08 11.55
N MET A 205 -20.54 -31.84 11.19
CA MET A 205 -19.16 -31.48 10.92
C MET A 205 -18.29 -31.45 12.18
N THR A 206 -18.81 -31.07 13.35
CA THR A 206 -18.06 -31.13 14.61
C THR A 206 -17.79 -32.57 15.02
N LYS A 207 -18.78 -33.46 14.90
CA LYS A 207 -18.58 -34.90 15.16
C LYS A 207 -17.48 -35.50 14.27
N LEU A 208 -17.48 -35.15 12.98
CA LEU A 208 -16.41 -35.60 12.07
C LEU A 208 -15.06 -34.98 12.42
N LYS A 209 -15.03 -33.71 12.86
CA LYS A 209 -13.81 -33.05 13.29
C LYS A 209 -13.20 -33.77 14.49
N ASP A 210 -14.02 -34.09 15.49
CA ASP A 210 -13.57 -34.79 16.71
C ASP A 210 -13.08 -36.21 16.37
N PHE A 211 -13.75 -36.90 15.45
CA PHE A 211 -13.28 -38.19 14.91
C PHE A 211 -11.89 -38.09 14.25
N LEU A 212 -11.66 -37.05 13.42
CA LEU A 212 -10.36 -36.83 12.80
C LEU A 212 -9.27 -36.45 13.83
N GLU A 213 -9.62 -35.78 14.93
CA GLU A 213 -8.70 -35.49 16.03
C GLU A 213 -8.30 -36.75 16.78
N LEU A 214 -9.23 -37.67 17.03
CA LEU A 214 -8.94 -38.99 17.60
C LEU A 214 -8.01 -39.78 16.67
N LYS A 215 -8.30 -39.82 15.36
CA LYS A 215 -7.44 -40.51 14.38
C LYS A 215 -6.04 -39.92 14.30
N LYS A 216 -5.92 -38.59 14.42
CA LYS A 216 -4.62 -37.92 14.51
C LYS A 216 -3.81 -38.42 15.70
N GLN A 217 -4.44 -38.61 16.86
CA GLN A 217 -3.79 -39.12 18.07
C GLN A 217 -3.39 -40.59 17.92
N GLU A 218 -4.30 -41.43 17.39
CA GLU A 218 -4.04 -42.86 17.15
C GLU A 218 -2.90 -43.10 16.15
N GLU A 219 -2.84 -42.31 15.08
CA GLU A 219 -1.79 -42.42 14.05
C GLU A 219 -0.51 -41.65 14.41
N GLY A 220 -0.49 -40.91 15.52
CA GLY A 220 0.68 -40.13 15.95
C GLY A 220 1.10 -39.03 14.97
N ILE A 221 0.16 -38.44 14.22
CA ILE A 221 0.47 -37.48 13.15
C ILE A 221 0.59 -36.05 13.69
N GLU A 222 1.76 -35.45 13.52
CA GLU A 222 1.96 -34.02 13.74
C GLU A 222 1.59 -33.18 12.50
N PHE A 223 0.81 -32.11 12.72
CA PHE A 223 0.38 -31.22 11.64
C PHE A 223 1.46 -30.20 11.29
N ILE A 224 1.84 -30.21 10.02
CA ILE A 224 2.93 -29.38 9.49
C ILE A 224 2.39 -28.15 8.76
N HIS A 225 3.07 -27.02 8.94
CA HIS A 225 2.71 -25.72 8.37
C HIS A 225 3.94 -25.08 7.72
N GLY A 226 3.73 -24.29 6.66
CA GLY A 226 4.78 -23.58 5.93
C GLY A 226 4.89 -23.95 4.45
N ILE A 227 5.69 -23.16 3.72
CA ILE A 227 5.94 -23.32 2.28
C ILE A 227 6.83 -24.55 2.05
N GLY A 228 6.55 -25.33 0.99
CA GLY A 228 7.33 -26.52 0.62
C GLY A 228 7.04 -27.79 1.44
N LYS A 229 6.18 -27.73 2.45
CA LYS A 229 5.82 -28.89 3.28
C LYS A 229 4.59 -29.64 2.73
N ARG A 230 4.68 -30.97 2.60
CA ARG A 230 3.60 -31.81 2.07
C ARG A 230 2.70 -32.34 3.18
N LYS A 231 1.52 -31.71 3.35
CA LYS A 231 0.50 -32.14 4.32
C LYS A 231 0.00 -33.57 4.06
N THR A 232 -0.20 -34.33 5.15
CA THR A 232 -0.84 -35.65 5.13
C THR A 232 -2.30 -35.55 4.68
N GLN A 233 -2.88 -36.67 4.24
CA GLN A 233 -4.27 -36.69 3.78
C GLN A 233 -5.24 -36.35 4.92
N LEU A 234 -5.00 -36.87 6.13
CA LEU A 234 -5.74 -36.53 7.35
C LEU A 234 -5.73 -35.02 7.62
N GLN A 235 -4.55 -34.38 7.60
CA GLN A 235 -4.45 -32.94 7.80
C GLN A 235 -5.21 -32.15 6.73
N ARG A 236 -5.18 -32.59 5.46
CA ARG A 236 -5.94 -31.94 4.38
C ARG A 236 -7.45 -32.02 4.61
N TRP A 237 -7.96 -33.17 5.04
CA TRP A 237 -9.38 -33.32 5.39
C TRP A 237 -9.75 -32.43 6.57
N TYR A 238 -8.92 -32.43 7.62
CA TYR A 238 -9.13 -31.60 8.81
C TYR A 238 -9.16 -30.11 8.48
N ASP A 239 -8.15 -29.59 7.77
CA ASP A 239 -8.08 -28.18 7.35
C ASP A 239 -9.28 -27.78 6.48
N THR A 240 -9.69 -28.69 5.59
CA THR A 240 -10.83 -28.45 4.70
C THR A 240 -12.14 -28.42 5.48
N LEU A 241 -12.31 -29.34 6.43
CA LEU A 241 -13.47 -29.40 7.32
C LEU A 241 -13.55 -28.17 8.22
N LEU A 242 -12.44 -27.72 8.81
CA LEU A 242 -12.38 -26.48 9.59
C LEU A 242 -12.81 -25.26 8.77
N LYS A 243 -12.33 -25.15 7.52
CA LYS A 243 -12.77 -24.07 6.60
C LYS A 243 -14.28 -24.10 6.38
N TYR A 244 -14.88 -25.28 6.24
CA TYR A 244 -16.33 -25.42 6.08
C TYR A 244 -17.09 -25.11 7.36
N ILE A 245 -16.60 -25.50 8.53
CA ILE A 245 -17.21 -25.15 9.83
C ILE A 245 -17.24 -23.63 10.02
N ILE A 246 -16.11 -22.95 9.80
CA ILE A 246 -16.05 -21.48 9.92
C ILE A 246 -17.03 -20.83 8.95
N ARG A 247 -17.08 -21.33 7.71
CA ARG A 247 -17.96 -20.81 6.68
C ARG A 247 -19.44 -21.07 6.97
N GLN A 248 -19.78 -22.23 7.55
CA GLN A 248 -21.14 -22.55 7.98
C GLN A 248 -21.59 -21.59 9.09
N LYS A 249 -20.75 -21.32 10.10
CA LYS A 249 -21.06 -20.29 11.13
C LYS A 249 -21.35 -18.92 10.52
N SER A 250 -20.60 -18.54 9.49
CA SER A 250 -20.83 -17.28 8.76
C SER A 250 -22.18 -17.28 8.01
N TYR A 251 -22.58 -18.40 7.42
CA TYR A 251 -23.90 -18.54 6.79
C TYR A 251 -25.02 -18.55 7.81
N ASP A 252 -24.88 -19.27 8.93
CA ASP A 252 -25.87 -19.31 10.01
C ASP A 252 -26.10 -17.89 10.58
N TYR A 253 -25.02 -17.14 10.80
CA TYR A 253 -25.11 -15.73 11.19
C TYR A 253 -25.85 -14.91 10.13
N SER A 254 -25.47 -15.03 8.86
CA SER A 254 -26.08 -14.25 7.78
C SER A 254 -27.56 -14.59 7.58
N ASN A 255 -27.93 -15.87 7.70
CA ASN A 255 -29.31 -16.35 7.62
C ASN A 255 -30.14 -15.81 8.80
N LYS A 256 -29.56 -15.72 10.00
CA LYS A 256 -30.18 -15.09 11.17
C LYS A 256 -30.40 -13.59 10.98
N GLN A 257 -29.43 -12.89 10.38
CA GLN A 257 -29.57 -11.45 10.08
C GLN A 257 -30.61 -11.19 9.00
N LEU A 258 -30.66 -12.03 7.97
CA LEU A 258 -31.59 -11.87 6.86
C LEU A 258 -33.04 -12.06 7.30
N ASP A 259 -33.34 -13.02 8.17
CA ASP A 259 -34.71 -13.35 8.57
C ASP A 259 -35.65 -13.40 7.34
N ASN A 260 -36.66 -12.52 7.27
CA ASN A 260 -37.59 -12.39 6.14
C ASN A 260 -37.11 -11.50 4.98
N ARG A 261 -35.94 -10.85 5.11
CA ARG A 261 -35.36 -9.91 4.14
C ARG A 261 -34.54 -10.61 3.07
N ASN A 262 -34.39 -9.96 1.91
CA ASN A 262 -33.62 -10.49 0.77
C ASN A 262 -32.13 -10.09 0.78
N SER A 263 -31.76 -9.08 1.56
CA SER A 263 -30.40 -8.55 1.66
C SER A 263 -30.18 -7.82 3.00
N TYR A 264 -28.91 -7.62 3.37
CA TYR A 264 -28.49 -6.72 4.45
C TYR A 264 -27.09 -6.12 4.18
N SER A 265 -26.68 -5.04 4.86
CA SER A 265 -25.30 -4.55 4.84
C SER A 265 -24.46 -5.13 5.98
N LYS A 266 -23.19 -5.44 5.71
CA LYS A 266 -22.20 -5.84 6.73
C LYS A 266 -21.91 -4.73 7.75
N THR A 267 -22.02 -3.46 7.35
CA THR A 267 -21.74 -2.31 8.23
C THR A 267 -22.97 -1.85 8.99
N ASP A 268 -24.14 -2.00 8.39
CA ASP A 268 -25.44 -1.67 8.98
C ASP A 268 -26.40 -2.85 8.72
N PRO A 269 -26.52 -3.79 9.66
CA PRO A 269 -27.38 -4.96 9.51
C PRO A 269 -28.86 -4.64 9.33
N ASP A 270 -29.31 -3.43 9.65
CA ASP A 270 -30.70 -3.01 9.52
C ASP A 270 -31.01 -2.49 8.11
N ALA A 271 -30.00 -2.04 7.36
CA ALA A 271 -30.15 -1.57 5.98
C ALA A 271 -30.45 -2.71 5.00
N THR A 272 -31.41 -2.49 4.10
CA THR A 272 -31.76 -3.41 3.00
C THR A 272 -31.50 -2.78 1.63
N PHE A 273 -31.13 -3.63 0.66
CA PHE A 273 -30.74 -3.21 -0.69
C PHE A 273 -31.60 -3.90 -1.74
N MET A 274 -31.96 -3.15 -2.80
CA MET A 274 -32.69 -3.65 -3.96
C MET A 274 -31.77 -3.76 -5.17
N HIS A 275 -31.77 -4.91 -5.84
CA HIS A 275 -30.91 -5.14 -7.00
C HIS A 275 -31.51 -4.42 -8.23
N MET A 276 -30.84 -3.37 -8.71
CA MET A 276 -31.26 -2.63 -9.91
C MET A 276 -30.83 -3.36 -11.19
N LYS A 277 -31.54 -3.12 -12.30
CA LYS A 277 -31.24 -3.69 -13.63
C LYS A 277 -30.16 -2.91 -14.38
N GLU A 278 -29.96 -1.65 -14.04
CA GLU A 278 -28.96 -0.77 -14.63
C GLU A 278 -27.95 -0.37 -13.53
N ASP A 279 -26.67 -0.49 -13.89
CA ASP A 279 -25.47 -0.24 -13.11
C ASP A 279 -25.20 -1.12 -11.88
N SER A 280 -23.99 -1.70 -11.86
CA SER A 280 -23.38 -2.35 -10.68
C SER A 280 -23.15 -1.40 -9.49
N SER A 281 -23.52 -0.12 -9.64
CA SER A 281 -23.05 1.01 -8.85
C SER A 281 -24.17 1.78 -8.15
N SER A 282 -25.44 1.58 -8.53
CA SER A 282 -26.58 2.31 -7.97
C SER A 282 -27.51 1.37 -7.19
N LEU A 283 -27.25 1.21 -5.89
CA LEU A 283 -28.18 0.58 -4.95
C LEU A 283 -28.67 1.65 -3.98
N GLN A 284 -29.99 1.90 -3.93
CA GLN A 284 -30.60 2.77 -2.93
C GLN A 284 -31.00 1.98 -1.68
N ILE A 285 -30.79 2.58 -0.50
CA ILE A 285 -31.26 2.06 0.78
C ILE A 285 -32.76 2.35 0.86
N SER A 286 -33.60 1.31 0.95
CA SER A 286 -35.02 1.51 1.22
C SER A 286 -35.26 1.50 2.73
N SER A 287 -35.59 2.66 3.31
CA SER A 287 -36.18 2.72 4.65
C SER A 287 -37.65 2.30 4.56
N ILE A 288 -37.97 1.06 4.93
CA ILE A 288 -39.38 0.66 5.09
C ILE A 288 -39.85 1.27 6.41
N ALA A 289 -40.42 2.47 6.35
CA ALA A 289 -41.23 2.99 7.43
C ALA A 289 -42.49 2.11 7.53
N SER A 290 -42.60 1.39 8.64
CA SER A 290 -43.79 0.64 9.00
C SER A 290 -44.91 1.66 9.30
N ALA A 291 -45.71 2.00 8.30
CA ALA A 291 -46.98 2.67 8.53
C ALA A 291 -47.95 1.65 9.13
N LYS A 292 -48.07 1.66 10.46
CA LYS A 292 -49.19 1.10 11.19
C LYS A 292 -50.02 2.27 11.72
N GLY A 293 -51.29 2.34 11.30
CA GLY A 293 -52.29 3.32 11.76
C GLY A 293 -52.82 4.16 10.62
#